data_AF-A0A821VQ42-F1
#
_entry.id   AF-A0A821VQ42-F1
#
_cell.length_a   1.000
_cell.length_b   1.000
_cell.length_c   1.000
_cell.angle_alpha   90.00
_cell.angle_beta   90.00
_cell.angle_gamma   90.00
#
_symmetry.space_group_name_H-M   'P 1'
#
loop_
_entity.id
_entity.type
_entity.pdbx_description
1 polymer ?
#
loop_
_entity_poly.entity_id
_entity_poly.type
_entity_poly.pdbx_seq_one_letter_code
_entity_poly.pdbx_strand_id
1 'polypeptide(L)' 'DLAVHVRRNNVFEDSYRELSRRSPEDWKHRFYIVFDGEEGQDAGGLLREWYSVIARSMFDPNYALFMINPGDRVTYMPNP' A
#
# COMPACT_ATOMS: atom_id res chain seq x y z
N ASP A 1 1.01 17.99 -6.78
CA ASP A 1 1.27 16.64 -6.24
C ASP A 1 0.13 16.22 -5.32
N LEU A 2 -0.34 14.98 -5.47
CA LEU A 2 -1.46 14.45 -4.69
C LEU A 2 -0.96 13.97 -3.31
N ALA A 3 -1.58 14.46 -2.23
CA ALA A 3 -1.32 13.95 -0.89
C ALA A 3 -2.17 12.69 -0.65
N VAL A 4 -1.54 11.60 -0.21
CA VAL A 4 -2.22 10.37 0.21
C VAL A 4 -2.09 10.26 1.72
N HIS A 5 -3.18 10.53 2.42
CA HIS A 5 -3.24 10.48 3.88
C HIS A 5 -3.54 9.06 4.36
N VAL A 6 -2.68 8.56 5.23
CA VAL A 6 -2.80 7.20 5.78
C VAL A 6 -2.46 7.19 7.25
N ARG A 7 -3.12 6.30 8.01
CA ARG A 7 -2.72 6.02 9.39
C ARG A 7 -1.74 4.86 9.40
N ARG A 8 -0.67 4.96 10.20
CA ARG A 8 0.39 3.94 10.29
C ARG A 8 -0.13 2.53 10.59
N ASN A 9 -1.20 2.42 11.38
CA ASN A 9 -1.80 1.14 11.74
C ASN A 9 -2.87 0.64 10.75
N ASN A 10 -3.15 1.38 9.67
CA ASN A 10 -4.23 1.07 8.71
C ASN A 10 -3.84 1.44 7.27
N VAL A 11 -2.54 1.31 6.95
CA VAL A 11 -1.96 1.82 5.69
C VAL A 11 -2.64 1.19 4.48
N PHE A 12 -2.89 -0.12 4.49
CA PHE A 12 -3.42 -0.82 3.33
C PHE A 12 -4.84 -0.36 2.97
N GLU A 13 -5.75 -0.33 3.94
CA GLU A 13 -7.14 0.06 3.76
C GLU A 13 -7.30 1.55 3.50
N ASP A 14 -6.54 2.40 4.20
CA ASP A 14 -6.58 3.85 3.93
C ASP A 14 -6.06 4.16 2.53
N SER A 15 -4.98 3.48 2.09
CA SER A 15 -4.46 3.62 0.72
C SER A 15 -5.47 3.15 -0.32
N TYR A 16 -6.13 2.01 -0.09
CA TYR A 16 -7.19 1.54 -0.98
C TYR A 16 -8.33 2.56 -1.08
N ARG A 17 -8.76 3.14 0.05
CA ARG A 17 -9.82 4.15 0.08
C ARG A 17 -9.44 5.39 -0.74
N GLU A 18 -8.21 5.88 -0.60
CA GLU A 18 -7.74 7.11 -1.26
C GLU A 18 -7.46 6.92 -2.77
N LEU A 19 -7.00 5.73 -3.16
CA LEU A 19 -6.43 5.50 -4.49
C LEU A 19 -7.31 4.63 -5.42
N SER A 20 -8.19 3.77 -4.89
CA SER A 20 -8.95 2.80 -5.71
C SER A 20 -9.91 3.43 -6.71
N ARG A 21 -10.41 4.65 -6.44
CA ARG A 21 -11.38 5.36 -7.27
C ARG A 21 -10.75 6.38 -8.22
N ARG A 22 -9.43 6.49 -8.21
CA ARG A 22 -8.68 7.45 -9.04
C ARG A 22 -8.58 6.94 -10.47
N SER A 23 -8.54 7.85 -11.44
CA SER A 23 -8.36 7.50 -12.85
C SER A 23 -6.94 7.00 -13.13
N PRO A 24 -6.72 6.22 -14.20
CA PRO A 24 -5.36 5.84 -14.62
C PRO A 24 -4.45 7.05 -14.89
N GLU A 25 -5.01 8.17 -15.32
CA GLU A 25 -4.29 9.44 -15.50
C GLU A 25 -3.82 10.00 -14.15
N ASP A 26 -4.69 10.00 -13.14
CA ASP A 26 -4.35 10.45 -11.78
C ASP A 26 -3.20 9.60 -11.18
N TRP A 27 -3.21 8.29 -11.43
CA TRP A 27 -2.17 7.37 -10.96
C TRP A 27 -0.79 7.64 -11.56
N LYS A 28 -0.71 8.26 -12.73
CA LYS A 28 0.56 8.64 -13.37
C LYS A 28 1.13 9.93 -12.80
N HIS A 29 0.32 10.72 -12.09
CA HIS A 29 0.80 11.92 -11.43
C HIS A 29 1.60 11.59 -10.18
N ARG A 30 2.51 12.49 -9.83
CA ARG A 30 3.30 12.36 -8.62
C ARG A 30 2.40 12.53 -7.40
N PHE A 31 2.46 11.56 -6.50
CA PHE A 31 1.84 11.62 -5.18
C PHE A 31 2.91 11.44 -4.09
N TYR A 32 2.57 11.89 -2.89
CA TYR A 32 3.40 11.73 -1.69
C TYR A 32 2.54 11.25 -0.53
N ILE A 33 3.19 10.60 0.42
CA ILE A 33 2.53 9.96 1.56
C ILE A 33 2.59 10.89 2.77
N VAL A 34 1.46 11.02 3.45
CA VAL A 34 1.36 11.70 4.73
C VAL A 34 0.87 10.69 5.75
N PHE A 35 1.71 10.36 6.72
CA PHE A 35 1.28 9.59 7.88
C PHE A 35 0.60 10.53 8.88
N ASP A 36 -0.69 10.29 9.13
CA ASP A 36 -1.48 11.19 9.97
C ASP A 36 -0.92 11.25 11.40
N GLY A 37 -0.65 12.48 11.87
CA GLY A 37 -0.07 12.72 13.19
C GLY A 37 1.44 12.55 13.28
N GLU A 38 2.14 12.37 12.16
CA GLU A 38 3.59 12.23 12.11
C GLU A 38 4.26 13.37 11.34
N GLU A 39 5.41 13.83 11.83
CA GLU A 39 6.23 14.79 11.10
C GLU A 39 6.94 14.11 9.93
N GLY A 40 6.48 14.39 8.71
CA GLY A 40 7.10 13.90 7.50
C GLY A 40 8.32 14.74 7.10
N GLN A 41 9.53 14.21 7.26
CA GLN A 41 10.77 14.94 6.96
C GLN A 41 11.30 14.73 5.53
N ASP A 42 11.15 13.51 4.97
CA ASP A 42 11.59 13.17 3.62
C ASP A 42 10.48 12.44 2.84
N ALA A 43 9.86 13.14 1.89
CA ALA A 43 8.80 12.57 1.05
C ALA A 43 9.26 11.32 0.27
N GLY A 44 10.54 11.24 -0.12
CA GLY A 44 11.09 10.09 -0.83
C GLY A 44 11.25 8.85 0.05
N GLY A 45 11.63 9.04 1.32
CA GLY A 45 11.70 8.01 2.33
C GLY A 45 10.31 7.48 2.71
N LEU A 46 9.35 8.37 2.95
CA LEU A 46 7.97 8.00 3.27
C LEU A 46 7.31 7.20 2.14
N LEU A 47 7.56 7.59 0.88
CA LEU A 47 7.05 6.84 -0.27
C LEU A 47 7.64 5.42 -0.35
N ARG A 48 8.94 5.26 -0.08
CA ARG A 48 9.62 3.95 -0.06
C ARG A 48 9.10 3.05 1.07
N GLU A 49 8.86 3.64 2.24
CA GLU A 49 8.28 2.95 3.38
C GLU A 49 6.86 2.48 3.06
N TRP A 50 6.02 3.36 2.51
CA TRP A 50 4.65 3.04 2.12
C TRP A 50 4.57 1.87 1.13
N TYR A 51 5.38 1.88 0.06
CA TYR A 51 5.43 0.74 -0.88
C TYR A 51 5.83 -0.57 -0.18
N SER A 52 6.75 -0.49 0.78
CA SER A 52 7.19 -1.66 1.56
C SER A 52 6.07 -2.22 2.44
N VAL A 53 5.26 -1.36 3.05
CA VAL A 53 4.10 -1.77 3.84
C VAL A 53 3.03 -2.39 2.94
N ILE A 54 2.64 -1.72 1.84
CA ILE A 54 1.64 -2.23 0.90
C ILE A 54 2.02 -3.61 0.35
N ALA A 55 3.27 -3.79 -0.06
CA ALA A 55 3.76 -5.05 -0.61
C ALA A 55 3.72 -6.20 0.41
N ARG A 56 3.83 -5.93 1.72
CA ARG A 56 3.69 -6.95 2.76
C ARG A 56 2.22 -7.19 3.11
N SER A 57 1.46 -6.11 3.32
CA SER A 57 0.06 -6.17 3.74
C SER A 57 -0.84 -6.85 2.71
N MET A 58 -0.55 -6.74 1.40
CA MET A 58 -1.34 -7.44 0.38
C MET A 58 -1.32 -8.97 0.54
N PHE A 59 -0.27 -9.53 1.16
CA PHE A 59 -0.13 -10.96 1.41
C PHE A 59 -0.55 -11.36 2.83
N ASP A 60 -1.15 -10.45 3.62
CA ASP A 60 -1.73 -10.81 4.91
C ASP A 60 -2.87 -11.83 4.72
N PRO A 61 -2.79 -13.03 5.33
CA PRO A 61 -3.83 -14.05 5.22
C PRO A 61 -5.22 -13.57 5.65
N ASN A 62 -5.31 -12.56 6.51
CA ASN A 62 -6.58 -12.01 6.99
C ASN A 62 -7.38 -11.30 5.88
N TYR A 63 -6.73 -10.78 4.83
CA TYR A 63 -7.45 -10.22 3.68
C TYR A 63 -7.91 -11.28 2.68
N ALA A 64 -7.42 -12.52 2.80
CA ALA A 64 -7.77 -13.64 1.93
C ALA A 64 -7.60 -13.35 0.43
N LEU A 65 -6.71 -12.42 0.05
CA LEU A 65 -6.45 -12.05 -1.34
C LEU A 65 -5.52 -13.04 -2.05
N PHE A 66 -4.49 -13.48 -1.34
CA PHE A 66 -3.46 -14.38 -1.84
C PHE A 66 -3.18 -15.49 -0.83
N MET A 67 -2.61 -16.58 -1.32
CA MET A 67 -2.14 -17.70 -0.52
C MET A 67 -0.73 -18.11 -0.96
N ILE A 68 0.02 -18.72 -0.05
CA ILE A 68 1.36 -19.26 -0.35
C ILE A 68 1.22 -20.42 -1.34
N ASN A 69 2.06 -20.45 -2.37
CA ASN A 69 2.12 -21.54 -3.32
C ASN A 69 2.57 -22.84 -2.61
N PRO A 70 1.83 -23.96 -2.72
CA PRO A 70 2.25 -25.22 -2.11
C PRO A 70 3.57 -25.78 -2.71
N GLY A 71 3.87 -25.44 -3.96
CA GLY A 71 5.05 -25.92 -4.70
C GLY A 71 6.35 -25.23 -4.30
N ASP A 72 6.29 -23.96 -3.88
CA ASP A 72 7.41 -23.25 -3.28
C ASP A 72 6.89 -22.29 -2.21
N ARG A 73 7.45 -22.35 -1.00
CA ARG A 73 6.94 -21.60 0.16
C ARG A 73 7.33 -20.11 0.15
N VAL A 74 7.72 -19.58 -1.00
CA VAL A 74 8.26 -18.22 -1.16
C VAL A 74 7.50 -17.41 -2.21
N THR A 75 6.66 -18.04 -3.03
CA THR A 75 5.74 -17.37 -3.97
C THR A 75 4.31 -17.40 -3.47
N TYR A 76 3.51 -16.47 -3.99
CA TYR A 76 2.09 -16.32 -3.69
C TYR A 76 1.25 -16.48 -4.97
N MET A 77 0.05 -17.03 -4.81
CA MET A 77 -0.97 -17.15 -5.86
C MET A 77 -2.29 -16.53 -5.38
N PRO A 78 -3.17 -16.06 -6.29
CA PRO A 78 -4.51 -15.61 -5.90
C PRO A 78 -5.23 -16.71 -5.10
N ASN A 79 -5.93 -16.30 -4.05
CA ASN A 79 -6.78 -17.20 -3.28
C ASN A 79 -8.06 -17.52 -4.09
N PRO A 80 -8.36 -18.80 -4.39
CA PRO A 80 -9.49 -19.20 -5.24
C PRO A 80 -10.87 -18.95 -4.63
#